data_AF-A0A0A2TTW6-F1
#
_entry.id   AF-A0A0A2TTW6-F1
#
_cell.length_a   1.000
_cell.length_b   1.000
_cell.length_c   1.000
_cell.angle_alpha   90.00
_cell.angle_beta   90.00
_cell.angle_gamma   90.00
#
_symmetry.space_group_name_H-M   'P 1'
#
loop_
_entity.id
_entity.type
_entity.pdbx_description
1 polymer ?
#
loop_
_entity_poly.entity_id
_entity_poly.type
_entity_poly.pdbx_seq_one_letter_code
_entity_poly.pdbx_strand_id
1 'polypeptide(L)'
;MKESLKKIGLVVAASCFTVAPWSSSFAQADAKYNDLSEDVTGYEEIQFLSNKNIIKGYPDSSFRPGDDVTRMEAAIMLTRALDLSTKNRPDPNLNDISKDHPHYEYVATVVDEGIYQGTPSNQFLPSESIKRIDMAAVLTRAYELESGPITPDFRDVADDRQYMTKVVSNGISVGFPNQTFRPDIATTRAQFSIFLARTMDDQFKNPTVSSNLLEDAEDGKIRNCFAPLNQEITYEEFKETHGSPEKRLDFDNGFSAEYGKCTYSFNGERPQNMFKFMYFPKDERLTKEKMTNMLGEPDRSNEQNNSTINQIYELEDYTVKLVYPYQENVLHHIEVMPNHYLDPTWLLQSEYINNVEQVNGKPVIQNPENQLALVNKDNYLPSSYTPELVRPKVDFVFGDQKLNKALMRPEAANHLEELFNAAAEDGINILATSGYRSYERQQTLFQQEVEESGREAAEEVVAIPGSSEHQSGLAMDITSPSVDYHLVQRFGDTEAGQWLEENAYKYGFILRYPQGKKDVTGYQYEPWHFRYVGKAYAEIIHNNNITLEEYFQSITEI
;
A
#
# COMPACT_ATOMS: atom_id res chain seq x y z
N MET A 1 43.05 -40.17 -3.36
CA MET A 1 43.27 -41.63 -3.23
C MET A 1 41.90 -42.30 -3.22
N LYS A 2 41.52 -42.92 -4.34
CA LYS A 2 41.27 -44.37 -4.50
C LYS A 2 40.08 -44.87 -3.66
N GLU A 3 38.89 -45.03 -4.27
CA GLU A 3 38.40 -46.23 -4.97
C GLU A 3 38.05 -47.42 -4.07
N SER A 4 36.77 -47.83 -4.05
CA SER A 4 36.25 -49.13 -4.55
C SER A 4 34.84 -49.36 -3.93
N LEU A 5 33.73 -49.32 -4.67
CA LEU A 5 33.16 -50.31 -5.60
C LEU A 5 33.11 -51.75 -5.09
N LYS A 6 31.89 -52.21 -4.74
CA LYS A 6 31.44 -53.58 -4.97
C LYS A 6 30.08 -53.57 -5.67
N LYS A 7 30.09 -54.10 -6.90
CA LYS A 7 28.94 -54.47 -7.74
C LYS A 7 28.33 -55.78 -7.24
N ILE A 8 27.04 -55.99 -7.55
CA ILE A 8 26.33 -57.19 -8.06
C ILE A 8 24.83 -56.90 -7.80
N GLY A 9 23.87 -57.06 -8.70
CA GLY A 9 23.83 -57.60 -10.05
C GLY A 9 22.48 -57.29 -10.68
N LEU A 10 22.53 -57.07 -11.99
CA LEU A 10 21.46 -56.66 -12.89
C LEU A 10 20.53 -57.86 -13.20
N VAL A 11 19.21 -57.66 -13.18
CA VAL A 11 18.28 -58.41 -14.06
C VAL A 11 17.46 -57.38 -14.82
N VAL A 12 17.65 -57.42 -16.14
CA VAL A 12 17.00 -56.55 -17.13
C VAL A 12 15.69 -57.20 -17.57
N ALA A 13 14.61 -56.43 -17.54
CA ALA A 13 13.50 -56.61 -18.46
C ALA A 13 13.16 -55.23 -19.05
N ALA A 14 13.28 -55.14 -20.37
CA ALA A 14 13.16 -53.94 -21.16
C ALA A 14 11.70 -53.58 -21.43
N SER A 15 11.38 -52.28 -21.36
CA SER A 15 10.26 -51.70 -22.10
C SER A 15 10.58 -50.24 -22.44
N CYS A 16 10.77 -49.95 -23.73
CA CYS A 16 10.85 -48.60 -24.27
C CYS A 16 9.57 -47.82 -23.96
N PHE A 17 9.66 -46.60 -23.43
CA PHE A 17 8.68 -45.56 -23.70
C PHE A 17 9.35 -44.21 -23.87
N THR A 18 8.94 -43.54 -24.94
CA THR A 18 9.36 -42.25 -25.47
C THR A 18 9.05 -41.11 -24.52
N VAL A 19 9.97 -40.15 -24.44
CA VAL A 19 9.76 -38.81 -23.86
C VAL A 19 8.63 -38.08 -24.60
N ALA A 20 7.66 -37.59 -23.84
CA ALA A 20 6.67 -36.60 -24.26
C ALA A 20 6.54 -35.51 -23.18
N PRO A 21 6.29 -34.25 -23.56
CA PRO A 21 6.41 -33.09 -22.69
C PRO A 21 5.31 -33.07 -21.63
N TRP A 22 5.66 -32.60 -20.43
CA TRP A 22 4.71 -32.32 -19.38
C TRP A 22 3.90 -31.07 -19.75
N SER A 23 2.74 -31.28 -20.36
CA SER A 23 1.63 -30.34 -20.23
C SER A 23 0.89 -30.68 -18.95
N SER A 24 1.09 -29.86 -17.90
CA SER A 24 0.23 -29.85 -16.72
C SER A 24 -1.14 -29.30 -17.12
N SER A 25 -2.01 -30.19 -17.58
CA SER A 25 -3.45 -29.95 -17.52
C SER A 25 -3.83 -30.04 -16.05
N PHE A 26 -4.15 -28.90 -15.43
CA PHE A 26 -4.96 -28.91 -14.22
C PHE A 26 -6.27 -29.58 -14.58
N ALA A 27 -6.44 -30.83 -14.17
CA ALA A 27 -7.73 -31.49 -14.20
C ALA A 27 -8.59 -30.77 -13.15
N GLN A 28 -9.45 -29.88 -13.63
CA GLN A 28 -10.58 -29.33 -12.90
C GLN A 28 -11.34 -30.52 -12.30
N ALA A 29 -11.45 -30.58 -10.97
CA ALA A 29 -12.32 -31.55 -10.33
C ALA A 29 -13.73 -31.29 -10.87
N ASP A 30 -14.26 -32.22 -11.67
CA ASP A 30 -15.60 -32.11 -12.23
C ASP A 30 -16.56 -31.78 -11.09
N ALA A 31 -17.26 -30.64 -11.19
CA ALA A 31 -18.25 -30.25 -10.20
C ALA A 31 -19.28 -31.38 -10.10
N LYS A 32 -19.28 -32.07 -8.96
CA LYS A 32 -20.13 -33.26 -8.72
C LYS A 32 -21.63 -32.95 -8.84
N TYR A 33 -22.00 -31.67 -8.88
CA TYR A 33 -23.36 -31.17 -9.05
C TYR A 33 -23.40 -30.06 -10.12
N ASN A 34 -24.45 -30.05 -10.94
CA ASN A 34 -24.59 -29.13 -12.08
C ASN A 34 -25.07 -27.71 -11.71
N ASP A 35 -25.45 -27.49 -10.46
CA ASP A 35 -25.99 -26.24 -9.91
C ASP A 35 -25.15 -25.67 -8.75
N LEU A 36 -23.91 -26.16 -8.61
CA LEU A 36 -22.92 -25.60 -7.71
C LEU A 36 -21.78 -24.96 -8.49
N SER A 37 -21.52 -23.69 -8.17
CA SER A 37 -20.31 -22.97 -8.52
C SER A 37 -19.66 -22.42 -7.25
N GLU A 38 -18.40 -22.00 -7.35
CA GLU A 38 -17.64 -21.40 -6.24
C GLU A 38 -18.33 -20.17 -5.62
N ASP A 39 -19.17 -19.48 -6.39
CA ASP A 39 -19.97 -18.32 -5.93
C ASP A 39 -21.15 -18.69 -5.02
N VAL A 40 -21.52 -19.97 -4.95
CA VAL A 40 -22.59 -20.44 -4.06
C VAL A 40 -22.09 -20.36 -2.62
N THR A 41 -22.81 -19.63 -1.77
CA THR A 41 -22.51 -19.55 -0.34
C THR A 41 -22.44 -20.96 0.25
N GLY A 42 -21.29 -21.30 0.83
CA GLY A 42 -21.03 -22.63 1.41
C GLY A 42 -20.42 -23.64 0.45
N TYR A 43 -19.92 -23.22 -0.71
CA TYR A 43 -19.37 -24.12 -1.72
C TYR A 43 -18.30 -25.06 -1.16
N GLU A 44 -17.32 -24.55 -0.43
CA GLU A 44 -16.23 -25.37 0.13
C GLU A 44 -16.74 -26.36 1.18
N GLU A 45 -17.64 -25.90 2.06
CA GLU A 45 -18.32 -26.74 3.04
C GLU A 45 -19.13 -27.87 2.36
N ILE A 46 -19.81 -27.57 1.27
CA ILE A 46 -20.58 -28.54 0.48
C ILE A 46 -19.64 -29.54 -0.21
N GLN A 47 -18.54 -29.09 -0.81
CA GLN A 47 -17.54 -29.99 -1.41
C GLN A 47 -16.92 -30.91 -0.37
N PHE A 48 -16.53 -30.38 0.79
CA PHE A 48 -15.98 -31.13 1.91
C PHE A 48 -16.91 -32.27 2.35
N LEU A 49 -18.18 -31.97 2.56
CA LEU A 49 -19.17 -32.97 2.97
C LEU A 49 -19.47 -33.97 1.84
N SER A 50 -19.45 -33.55 0.58
CA SER A 50 -19.68 -34.45 -0.56
C SER A 50 -18.53 -35.43 -0.75
N ASN A 51 -17.29 -34.98 -0.54
CA ASN A 51 -16.09 -35.81 -0.61
C ASN A 51 -16.05 -36.86 0.51
N LYS A 52 -16.59 -36.53 1.68
CA LYS A 52 -16.82 -37.48 2.78
C LYS A 52 -18.03 -38.38 2.57
N ASN A 53 -18.72 -38.29 1.43
CA ASN A 53 -19.96 -39.01 1.11
C ASN A 53 -21.12 -38.77 2.10
N ILE A 54 -21.08 -37.66 2.82
CA ILE A 54 -22.10 -37.26 3.80
C ILE A 54 -23.33 -36.73 3.07
N ILE A 55 -23.10 -35.83 2.10
CA ILE A 55 -24.15 -35.31 1.22
C ILE A 55 -24.10 -35.95 -0.16
N LYS A 56 -25.27 -36.06 -0.75
CA LYS A 56 -25.50 -36.56 -2.11
C LYS A 56 -26.49 -35.63 -2.80
N GLY A 57 -26.35 -35.52 -4.12
CA GLY A 57 -27.24 -34.74 -4.97
C GLY A 57 -28.43 -35.56 -5.41
N TYR A 58 -29.26 -34.95 -6.23
CA TYR A 58 -30.46 -35.54 -6.82
C TYR A 58 -30.12 -36.33 -8.09
N PRO A 59 -31.04 -37.20 -8.56
CA PRO A 59 -30.82 -38.01 -9.77
C PRO A 59 -30.56 -37.20 -11.05
N ASP A 60 -30.99 -35.93 -11.08
CA ASP A 60 -30.72 -34.98 -12.16
C ASP A 60 -29.34 -34.31 -12.06
N SER A 61 -28.48 -34.80 -11.15
CA SER A 61 -27.14 -34.28 -10.86
C SER A 61 -27.13 -32.88 -10.21
N SER A 62 -28.23 -32.41 -9.63
CA SER A 62 -28.27 -31.15 -8.86
C SER A 62 -28.02 -31.36 -7.36
N PHE A 63 -27.53 -30.34 -6.67
CA PHE A 63 -27.42 -30.26 -5.21
C PHE A 63 -28.57 -29.49 -4.57
N ARG A 64 -29.09 -28.48 -5.26
CA ARG A 64 -30.15 -27.54 -4.91
C ARG A 64 -29.85 -26.74 -3.66
N PRO A 65 -28.84 -25.83 -3.68
CA PRO A 65 -28.37 -25.12 -2.49
C PRO A 65 -29.42 -24.20 -1.85
N GLY A 66 -30.34 -23.67 -2.67
CA GLY A 66 -31.42 -22.79 -2.24
C GLY A 66 -32.70 -23.50 -1.78
N ASP A 67 -32.83 -24.80 -2.06
CA ASP A 67 -33.97 -25.59 -1.60
C ASP A 67 -33.87 -25.78 -0.08
N ASP A 68 -35.01 -25.79 0.60
CA ASP A 68 -35.07 -26.12 2.01
C ASP A 68 -34.68 -27.58 2.24
N VAL A 69 -33.90 -27.84 3.29
CA VAL A 69 -33.58 -29.21 3.71
C VAL A 69 -34.70 -29.77 4.58
N THR A 70 -35.21 -30.94 4.19
CA THR A 70 -36.23 -31.64 4.98
C THR A 70 -35.64 -32.29 6.22
N ARG A 71 -36.47 -32.57 7.22
CA ARG A 71 -36.06 -33.28 8.44
C ARG A 71 -35.53 -34.70 8.14
N MET A 72 -36.07 -35.38 7.13
CA MET A 72 -35.55 -36.66 6.65
C MET A 72 -34.14 -36.53 6.05
N GLU A 73 -33.93 -35.54 5.18
CA GLU A 73 -32.62 -35.31 4.56
C GLU A 73 -31.55 -34.94 5.60
N ALA A 74 -31.90 -34.08 6.57
CA ALA A 74 -31.02 -33.75 7.69
C ALA A 74 -30.64 -34.99 8.52
N ALA A 75 -31.60 -35.89 8.82
CA ALA A 75 -31.32 -37.14 9.54
C ALA A 75 -30.36 -38.05 8.78
N ILE A 76 -30.53 -38.17 7.46
CA ILE A 76 -29.63 -38.94 6.60
C ILE A 76 -28.22 -38.33 6.61
N MET A 77 -28.11 -37.01 6.50
CA MET A 77 -26.83 -36.30 6.54
C MET A 77 -26.10 -36.52 7.87
N LEU A 78 -26.80 -36.39 9.01
CA LEU A 78 -26.22 -36.58 10.34
C LEU A 78 -25.79 -38.02 10.57
N THR A 79 -26.62 -39.00 10.18
CA THR A 79 -26.27 -40.43 10.29
C THR A 79 -24.97 -40.75 9.56
N ARG A 80 -24.78 -40.18 8.36
CA ARG A 80 -23.55 -40.36 7.57
C ARG A 80 -22.37 -39.58 8.14
N ALA A 81 -22.61 -38.35 8.60
CA ALA A 81 -21.55 -37.51 9.17
C ALA A 81 -20.92 -38.12 10.42
N LEU A 82 -21.73 -38.81 11.22
CA LEU A 82 -21.33 -39.50 12.44
C LEU A 82 -20.96 -40.98 12.23
N ASP A 83 -21.03 -41.48 10.99
CA ASP A 83 -20.80 -42.89 10.63
C ASP A 83 -21.61 -43.90 11.49
N LEU A 84 -22.89 -43.59 11.73
CA LEU A 84 -23.76 -44.38 12.60
C LEU A 84 -24.33 -45.60 11.87
N SER A 85 -24.29 -46.76 12.53
CA SER A 85 -24.91 -48.00 12.02
C SER A 85 -26.44 -47.89 12.02
N THR A 86 -27.09 -48.25 10.91
CA THR A 86 -28.57 -48.27 10.79
C THR A 86 -29.21 -49.61 11.16
N LYS A 87 -28.41 -50.63 11.48
CA LYS A 87 -28.89 -52.00 11.73
C LYS A 87 -29.40 -52.17 13.16
N ASN A 88 -30.44 -53.01 13.30
CA ASN A 88 -30.99 -53.47 14.59
C ASN A 88 -31.41 -52.35 15.56
N ARG A 89 -31.88 -51.22 15.03
CA ARG A 89 -32.38 -50.10 15.84
C ARG A 89 -33.74 -50.43 16.46
N PRO A 90 -34.02 -50.01 17.71
CA PRO A 90 -35.34 -50.14 18.31
C PRO A 90 -36.38 -49.32 17.53
N ASP A 91 -37.64 -49.73 17.64
CA ASP A 91 -38.74 -48.98 17.03
C ASP A 91 -38.91 -47.62 17.74
N PRO A 92 -38.78 -46.47 17.03
CA PRO A 92 -38.96 -45.16 17.63
C PRO A 92 -40.43 -44.87 18.03
N ASN A 93 -41.39 -45.73 17.70
CA ASN A 93 -42.82 -45.61 18.04
C ASN A 93 -43.44 -44.26 17.59
N LEU A 94 -43.05 -43.78 16.41
CA LEU A 94 -43.55 -42.55 15.81
C LEU A 94 -44.79 -42.82 14.95
N ASN A 95 -45.76 -41.92 15.01
CA ASN A 95 -47.10 -42.09 14.46
C ASN A 95 -47.21 -41.83 12.95
N ASP A 96 -46.19 -41.22 12.35
CA ASP A 96 -46.23 -40.66 10.99
C ASP A 96 -45.14 -41.23 10.06
N ILE A 97 -44.47 -42.32 10.46
CA ILE A 97 -43.52 -43.04 9.61
C ILE A 97 -43.69 -44.56 9.73
N SER A 98 -44.01 -45.21 8.61
CA SER A 98 -44.14 -46.67 8.56
C SER A 98 -42.77 -47.36 8.58
N LYS A 99 -42.70 -48.56 9.16
CA LYS A 99 -41.53 -49.46 9.09
C LYS A 99 -41.11 -49.81 7.67
N ASP A 100 -42.07 -49.77 6.73
CA ASP A 100 -41.83 -50.03 5.31
C ASP A 100 -41.32 -48.80 4.55
N HIS A 101 -41.17 -47.64 5.22
CA HIS A 101 -40.67 -46.43 4.58
C HIS A 101 -39.19 -46.60 4.18
N PRO A 102 -38.76 -46.24 2.95
CA PRO A 102 -37.41 -46.49 2.44
C PRO A 102 -36.25 -45.89 3.26
N HIS A 103 -36.55 -44.91 4.10
CA HIS A 103 -35.58 -44.23 4.97
C HIS A 103 -35.91 -44.38 6.47
N TYR A 104 -36.79 -45.34 6.83
CA TYR A 104 -37.18 -45.59 8.22
C TYR A 104 -35.96 -45.83 9.13
N GLU A 105 -34.96 -46.57 8.64
CA GLU A 105 -33.76 -46.91 9.41
C GLU A 105 -32.95 -45.69 9.87
N TYR A 106 -32.90 -44.63 9.06
CA TYR A 106 -32.21 -43.38 9.42
C TYR A 106 -32.94 -42.64 10.54
N VAL A 107 -34.27 -42.62 10.48
CA VAL A 107 -35.12 -42.03 11.53
C VAL A 107 -35.00 -42.81 12.82
N ALA A 108 -35.11 -44.14 12.76
CA ALA A 108 -34.90 -45.00 13.94
C ALA A 108 -33.51 -44.77 14.55
N THR A 109 -32.47 -44.62 13.72
CA THR A 109 -31.11 -44.36 14.17
C THR A 109 -30.99 -43.02 14.91
N VAL A 110 -31.38 -41.91 14.29
CA VAL A 110 -31.20 -40.59 14.94
C VAL A 110 -32.10 -40.41 16.17
N VAL A 111 -33.19 -41.18 16.29
CA VAL A 111 -34.05 -41.18 17.50
C VAL A 111 -33.43 -42.03 18.61
N ASP A 112 -32.91 -43.22 18.28
CA ASP A 112 -32.21 -44.10 19.21
C ASP A 112 -30.96 -43.43 19.80
N GLU A 113 -30.20 -42.71 18.97
CA GLU A 113 -29.06 -41.90 19.39
C GLU A 113 -29.46 -40.59 20.11
N GLY A 114 -30.76 -40.32 20.26
CA GLY A 114 -31.27 -39.13 20.95
C GLY A 114 -31.05 -37.81 20.20
N ILE A 115 -30.55 -37.84 18.96
CA ILE A 115 -30.32 -36.66 18.10
C ILE A 115 -31.66 -36.01 17.70
N TYR A 116 -32.71 -36.81 17.51
CA TYR A 116 -34.10 -36.37 17.32
C TYR A 116 -34.98 -36.94 18.44
N GLN A 117 -36.00 -36.17 18.86
CA GLN A 117 -36.88 -36.55 19.99
C GLN A 117 -38.38 -36.58 19.61
N GLY A 118 -38.71 -36.51 18.32
CA GLY A 118 -40.11 -36.42 17.86
C GLY A 118 -40.84 -35.14 18.32
N THR A 119 -42.10 -34.98 17.92
CA THR A 119 -42.99 -33.92 18.45
C THR A 119 -43.73 -34.42 19.70
N PRO A 120 -44.39 -33.53 20.49
CA PRO A 120 -45.26 -33.96 21.59
C PRO A 120 -46.41 -34.89 21.19
N SER A 121 -46.75 -34.94 19.89
CA SER A 121 -47.74 -35.86 19.31
C SER A 121 -47.11 -37.16 18.78
N ASN A 122 -45.85 -37.44 19.15
CA ASN A 122 -45.03 -38.56 18.68
C ASN A 122 -44.91 -38.62 17.15
N GLN A 123 -44.61 -37.49 16.50
CA GLN A 123 -44.40 -37.42 15.05
C GLN A 123 -42.95 -37.05 14.70
N PHE A 124 -42.45 -37.52 13.56
CA PHE A 124 -41.15 -37.15 13.00
C PHE A 124 -41.24 -35.93 12.07
N LEU A 125 -42.31 -35.84 11.28
CA LEU A 125 -42.57 -34.87 10.22
C LEU A 125 -41.53 -34.94 9.07
N PRO A 126 -41.43 -36.07 8.35
CA PRO A 126 -40.32 -36.36 7.43
C PRO A 126 -40.17 -35.37 6.27
N SER A 127 -41.28 -34.84 5.77
CA SER A 127 -41.32 -33.93 4.61
C SER A 127 -41.28 -32.45 4.99
N GLU A 128 -41.33 -32.12 6.28
CA GLU A 128 -41.23 -30.72 6.70
C GLU A 128 -39.79 -30.23 6.64
N SER A 129 -39.61 -28.97 6.21
CA SER A 129 -38.32 -28.27 6.25
C SER A 129 -37.84 -28.12 7.70
N ILE A 130 -36.56 -28.39 7.94
CA ILE A 130 -35.98 -28.17 9.26
C ILE A 130 -35.79 -26.66 9.50
N LYS A 131 -36.36 -26.17 10.62
CA LYS A 131 -36.15 -24.79 11.02
C LYS A 131 -34.72 -24.56 11.47
N ARG A 132 -34.24 -23.34 11.37
CA ARG A 132 -32.86 -22.96 11.74
C ARG A 132 -32.56 -23.25 13.21
N ILE A 133 -33.54 -23.12 14.10
CA ILE A 133 -33.39 -23.50 15.51
C ILE A 133 -33.35 -25.02 15.72
N ASP A 134 -34.10 -25.78 14.94
CA ASP A 134 -34.09 -27.24 15.01
C ASP A 134 -32.79 -27.81 14.45
N MET A 135 -32.23 -27.20 13.38
CA MET A 135 -30.87 -27.49 12.90
C MET A 135 -29.85 -27.31 14.02
N ALA A 136 -29.92 -26.19 14.74
CA ALA A 136 -29.01 -25.94 15.87
C ALA A 136 -29.16 -27.01 16.97
N ALA A 137 -30.40 -27.45 17.25
CA ALA A 137 -30.68 -28.48 18.24
C ALA A 137 -30.13 -29.86 17.85
N VAL A 138 -30.30 -30.26 16.59
CA VAL A 138 -29.83 -31.58 16.13
C VAL A 138 -28.31 -31.61 15.99
N LEU A 139 -27.66 -30.53 15.52
CA LEU A 139 -26.19 -30.44 15.50
C LEU A 139 -25.61 -30.46 16.92
N THR A 140 -26.27 -29.77 17.85
CA THR A 140 -25.90 -29.81 19.26
C THR A 140 -25.95 -31.22 19.82
N ARG A 141 -27.04 -31.96 19.61
CA ARG A 141 -27.16 -33.31 20.16
C ARG A 141 -26.24 -34.30 19.45
N ALA A 142 -26.10 -34.17 18.13
CA ALA A 142 -25.25 -35.02 17.30
C ALA A 142 -23.77 -34.97 17.67
N TYR A 143 -23.25 -33.78 17.94
CA TYR A 143 -21.83 -33.56 18.28
C TYR A 143 -21.63 -33.24 19.75
N GLU A 144 -22.68 -33.47 20.56
CA GLU A 144 -22.70 -33.20 22.00
C GLU A 144 -22.15 -31.79 22.35
N LEU A 145 -22.51 -30.79 21.54
CA LEU A 145 -21.94 -29.44 21.66
C LEU A 145 -22.22 -28.87 23.05
N GLU A 146 -21.15 -28.45 23.70
CA GLU A 146 -21.22 -27.71 24.95
C GLU A 146 -21.36 -26.21 24.67
N SER A 147 -21.92 -25.48 25.62
CA SER A 147 -21.99 -24.02 25.51
C SER A 147 -20.60 -23.44 25.68
N GLY A 148 -20.12 -22.68 24.69
CA GLY A 148 -18.91 -21.88 24.83
C GLY A 148 -19.15 -20.58 25.62
N PRO A 149 -18.11 -19.78 25.87
CA PRO A 149 -18.18 -18.59 26.71
C PRO A 149 -18.99 -17.43 26.11
N ILE A 150 -19.29 -17.47 24.81
CA ILE A 150 -20.02 -16.44 24.08
C ILE A 150 -21.53 -16.71 24.15
N THR A 151 -22.31 -15.78 24.71
CA THR A 151 -23.78 -15.78 24.60
C THR A 151 -24.21 -14.62 23.71
N PRO A 152 -24.65 -14.86 22.46
CA PRO A 152 -24.99 -13.79 21.53
C PRO A 152 -26.32 -13.12 21.87
N ASP A 153 -26.40 -11.80 21.72
CA ASP A 153 -27.63 -11.02 21.85
C ASP A 153 -28.23 -10.75 20.46
N PHE A 154 -29.16 -11.61 20.03
CA PHE A 154 -29.91 -11.44 18.78
C PHE A 154 -31.28 -10.83 19.05
N ARG A 155 -31.66 -9.83 18.26
CA ARG A 155 -32.89 -9.04 18.46
C ARG A 155 -34.19 -9.86 18.33
N ASP A 156 -34.13 -11.02 17.71
CA ASP A 156 -35.26 -11.89 17.41
C ASP A 156 -35.28 -13.19 18.22
N VAL A 157 -34.47 -13.28 19.28
CA VAL A 157 -34.40 -14.45 20.17
C VAL A 157 -34.51 -14.02 21.63
N ALA A 158 -35.56 -14.47 22.33
CA ALA A 158 -35.72 -14.28 23.77
C ALA A 158 -34.80 -15.23 24.59
N ASP A 159 -34.62 -14.95 25.88
CA ASP A 159 -33.59 -15.50 26.79
C ASP A 159 -33.40 -17.04 26.86
N ASP A 160 -34.28 -17.86 26.29
CA ASP A 160 -34.32 -19.30 26.55
C ASP A 160 -34.23 -20.19 25.28
N ARG A 161 -33.12 -20.10 24.52
CA ARG A 161 -32.81 -21.04 23.42
C ARG A 161 -31.38 -21.59 23.49
N GLN A 162 -31.15 -22.50 24.44
CA GLN A 162 -29.86 -23.20 24.69
C GLN A 162 -29.10 -23.69 23.44
N TYR A 163 -29.79 -24.11 22.38
CA TYR A 163 -29.16 -24.69 21.17
C TYR A 163 -28.56 -23.65 20.23
N MET A 164 -29.19 -22.46 20.12
CA MET A 164 -28.64 -21.35 19.35
C MET A 164 -27.30 -20.91 19.94
N THR A 165 -27.29 -20.74 21.27
CA THR A 165 -26.10 -20.35 22.02
C THR A 165 -24.94 -21.31 21.72
N LYS A 166 -25.20 -22.62 21.69
CA LYS A 166 -24.19 -23.63 21.41
C LYS A 166 -23.61 -23.54 19.99
N VAL A 167 -24.41 -23.35 18.94
CA VAL A 167 -23.86 -23.26 17.58
C VAL A 167 -23.11 -21.94 17.32
N VAL A 168 -23.53 -20.83 17.90
CA VAL A 168 -22.81 -19.55 17.72
C VAL A 168 -21.51 -19.53 18.52
N SER A 169 -21.55 -19.99 19.77
CA SER A 169 -20.36 -20.06 20.63
C SER A 169 -19.26 -21.00 20.09
N ASN A 170 -19.61 -21.92 19.19
CA ASN A 170 -18.66 -22.82 18.53
C ASN A 170 -18.18 -22.33 17.15
N GLY A 171 -18.47 -21.07 16.77
CA GLY A 171 -18.01 -20.49 15.48
C GLY A 171 -18.71 -21.05 14.24
N ILE A 172 -19.82 -21.79 14.44
CA ILE A 172 -20.58 -22.44 13.38
C ILE A 172 -21.51 -21.43 12.69
N SER A 173 -22.07 -20.48 13.45
CA SER A 173 -22.93 -19.42 12.93
C SER A 173 -22.53 -18.04 13.45
N VAL A 174 -22.76 -17.01 12.63
CA VAL A 174 -22.59 -15.57 12.99
C VAL A 174 -23.90 -14.78 12.91
N GLY A 175 -25.03 -15.47 12.75
CA GLY A 175 -26.32 -14.82 12.50
C GLY A 175 -26.36 -14.10 11.15
N PHE A 176 -27.18 -13.06 11.06
CA PHE A 176 -27.34 -12.21 9.88
C PHE A 176 -26.85 -10.78 10.15
N PRO A 177 -26.44 -10.01 9.10
CA PRO A 177 -25.90 -8.65 9.25
C PRO A 177 -26.79 -7.66 10.02
N ASN A 178 -28.08 -7.93 10.14
CA ASN A 178 -29.04 -7.11 10.88
C ASN A 178 -29.22 -7.54 12.35
N GLN A 179 -28.28 -8.28 12.92
CA GLN A 179 -28.30 -8.77 14.31
C GLN A 179 -29.50 -9.69 14.61
N THR A 180 -29.87 -10.54 13.65
CA THR A 180 -30.92 -11.55 13.82
C THR A 180 -30.36 -12.96 13.66
N PHE A 181 -30.93 -13.93 14.38
CA PHE A 181 -30.64 -15.36 14.18
C PHE A 181 -31.61 -16.01 13.21
N ARG A 182 -32.86 -15.53 13.17
CA ARG A 182 -34.02 -16.05 12.41
C ARG A 182 -34.33 -17.51 12.78
N PRO A 183 -34.74 -17.80 14.03
CA PRO A 183 -34.88 -19.18 14.50
C PRO A 183 -35.98 -19.98 13.78
N ASP A 184 -37.04 -19.32 13.36
CA ASP A 184 -38.26 -19.97 12.86
C ASP A 184 -38.31 -20.13 11.33
N ILE A 185 -37.30 -19.63 10.61
CA ILE A 185 -37.20 -19.82 9.15
C ILE A 185 -36.69 -21.21 8.82
N ALA A 186 -37.11 -21.73 7.68
CA ALA A 186 -36.55 -22.95 7.11
C ALA A 186 -35.06 -22.76 6.77
N THR A 187 -34.30 -23.84 6.92
CA THR A 187 -32.88 -23.88 6.61
C THR A 187 -32.69 -24.41 5.20
N THR A 188 -31.93 -23.71 4.37
CA THR A 188 -31.61 -24.24 3.03
C THR A 188 -30.58 -25.37 3.12
N ARG A 189 -30.53 -26.22 2.09
CA ARG A 189 -29.54 -27.30 1.97
C ARG A 189 -28.11 -26.79 2.04
N ALA A 190 -27.82 -25.61 1.48
CA ALA A 190 -26.52 -24.96 1.63
C ALA A 190 -26.27 -24.51 3.08
N GLN A 191 -27.22 -23.84 3.73
CA GLN A 191 -27.06 -23.39 5.11
C GLN A 191 -26.82 -24.55 6.08
N PHE A 192 -27.55 -25.65 5.92
CA PHE A 192 -27.34 -26.85 6.73
C PHE A 192 -25.96 -27.47 6.48
N SER A 193 -25.50 -27.50 5.23
CA SER A 193 -24.17 -28.01 4.87
C SER A 193 -23.04 -27.15 5.44
N ILE A 194 -23.18 -25.82 5.39
CA ILE A 194 -22.24 -24.89 6.02
C ILE A 194 -22.12 -25.17 7.51
N PHE A 195 -23.25 -25.25 8.21
CA PHE A 195 -23.26 -25.47 9.64
C PHE A 195 -22.68 -26.83 10.00
N LEU A 196 -23.03 -27.87 9.24
CA LEU A 196 -22.51 -29.22 9.45
C LEU A 196 -21.00 -29.28 9.22
N ALA A 197 -20.48 -28.74 8.11
CA ALA A 197 -19.04 -28.72 7.83
C ALA A 197 -18.25 -27.96 8.90
N ARG A 198 -18.75 -26.80 9.35
CA ARG A 198 -18.17 -26.02 10.46
C ARG A 198 -18.21 -26.73 11.80
N THR A 199 -19.22 -27.59 12.00
CA THR A 199 -19.30 -28.45 13.19
C THR A 199 -18.24 -29.55 13.13
N MET A 200 -17.92 -30.03 11.93
CA MET A 200 -17.02 -31.16 11.70
C MET A 200 -15.55 -30.78 11.57
N ASP A 201 -15.24 -29.57 11.11
CA ASP A 201 -13.87 -29.17 10.80
C ASP A 201 -13.65 -27.68 11.07
N ASP A 202 -12.62 -27.42 11.87
CA ASP A 202 -12.27 -26.09 12.35
C ASP A 202 -11.83 -25.13 11.24
N GLN A 203 -11.41 -25.65 10.07
CA GLN A 203 -10.98 -24.82 8.94
C GLN A 203 -12.14 -24.01 8.31
N PHE A 204 -13.37 -24.52 8.40
CA PHE A 204 -14.56 -23.84 7.86
C PHE A 204 -15.19 -22.92 8.90
N LYS A 205 -14.80 -23.06 10.17
CA LYS A 205 -15.09 -22.03 11.17
C LYS A 205 -14.38 -20.76 10.74
N ASN A 206 -14.93 -19.66 11.18
CA ASN A 206 -15.14 -18.52 10.31
C ASN A 206 -13.91 -17.52 10.58
N PRO A 207 -13.05 -17.07 9.59
CA PRO A 207 -12.07 -15.94 9.73
C PRO A 207 -12.03 -14.91 8.53
N THR A 208 -11.38 -13.74 8.62
CA THR A 208 -11.26 -12.72 7.49
C THR A 208 -9.85 -12.21 7.19
N VAL A 209 -8.81 -12.70 7.86
CA VAL A 209 -7.41 -12.38 7.54
C VAL A 209 -6.67 -13.68 7.25
N SER A 210 -5.77 -13.68 6.27
CA SER A 210 -5.02 -14.86 5.78
C SER A 210 -3.87 -15.25 6.73
N SER A 211 -3.45 -16.52 6.69
CA SER A 211 -2.24 -16.99 7.38
C SER A 211 -0.94 -16.38 6.85
N ASN A 212 -0.90 -15.95 5.59
CA ASN A 212 0.29 -15.34 4.97
C ASN A 212 0.29 -13.81 5.06
N LEU A 213 -0.53 -13.22 5.94
CA LEU A 213 -0.66 -11.76 6.04
C LEU A 213 0.70 -11.06 6.17
N LEU A 214 1.60 -11.58 7.01
CA LEU A 214 2.89 -10.95 7.28
C LEU A 214 3.81 -10.99 6.06
N GLU A 215 3.85 -12.11 5.34
CA GLU A 215 4.62 -12.26 4.09
C GLU A 215 4.10 -11.31 3.00
N ASP A 216 2.77 -11.25 2.80
CA ASP A 216 2.18 -10.30 1.85
C ASP A 216 2.55 -8.85 2.23
N ALA A 217 2.48 -8.51 3.53
CA ALA A 217 2.75 -7.18 4.03
C ALA A 217 4.24 -6.81 4.01
N GLU A 218 5.15 -7.79 4.07
CA GLU A 218 6.59 -7.61 3.85
C GLU A 218 6.91 -7.15 2.44
N ASP A 219 6.11 -7.58 1.45
CA ASP A 219 6.17 -7.06 0.08
C ASP A 219 5.39 -5.75 -0.10
N GLY A 220 4.95 -5.14 1.01
CA GLY A 220 4.10 -3.96 1.03
C GLY A 220 2.66 -4.21 0.58
N LYS A 221 2.17 -5.46 0.51
CA LYS A 221 0.86 -5.83 -0.07
C LYS A 221 -0.08 -6.38 1.00
N ILE A 222 -1.38 -6.18 0.83
CA ILE A 222 -2.40 -6.96 1.54
C ILE A 222 -3.44 -7.41 0.52
N ARG A 223 -3.83 -8.68 0.60
CA ARG A 223 -4.92 -9.21 -0.24
C ARG A 223 -6.17 -8.34 -0.10
N ASN A 224 -6.73 -7.89 -1.23
CA ASN A 224 -7.83 -6.92 -1.37
C ASN A 224 -7.44 -5.44 -1.33
N CYS A 225 -6.16 -5.10 -1.20
CA CYS A 225 -5.64 -3.78 -1.55
C CYS A 225 -4.99 -3.82 -2.94
N PHE A 226 -5.25 -2.78 -3.74
CA PHE A 226 -4.94 -2.76 -5.17
C PHE A 226 -3.50 -2.38 -5.50
N ALA A 227 -2.73 -1.87 -4.53
CA ALA A 227 -1.35 -1.45 -4.74
C ALA A 227 -0.48 -1.78 -3.51
N PRO A 228 0.81 -2.12 -3.74
CA PRO A 228 1.77 -2.20 -2.65
C PRO A 228 2.09 -0.81 -2.09
N LEU A 229 2.56 -0.75 -0.85
CA LEU A 229 3.20 0.45 -0.30
C LEU A 229 4.48 0.75 -1.09
N ASN A 230 4.50 1.87 -1.82
CA ASN A 230 5.65 2.38 -2.55
C ASN A 230 5.90 3.83 -2.12
N GLN A 231 7.05 4.08 -1.51
CA GLN A 231 7.44 5.41 -1.02
C GLN A 231 7.98 6.34 -2.11
N GLU A 232 8.00 5.92 -3.38
CA GLU A 232 8.44 6.71 -4.53
C GLU A 232 7.26 7.20 -5.38
N ILE A 233 6.12 6.50 -5.34
CA ILE A 233 4.95 6.85 -6.16
C ILE A 233 4.24 8.09 -5.61
N THR A 234 4.02 9.05 -6.49
CA THR A 234 3.20 10.23 -6.18
C THR A 234 1.70 9.88 -6.22
N TYR A 235 0.88 10.66 -5.52
CA TYR A 235 -0.58 10.47 -5.61
C TYR A 235 -1.14 10.64 -7.03
N GLU A 236 -0.58 11.53 -7.86
CA GLU A 236 -1.08 11.69 -9.23
C GLU A 236 -0.78 10.46 -10.09
N GLU A 237 0.41 9.87 -9.97
CA GLU A 237 0.76 8.59 -10.63
C GLU A 237 -0.12 7.43 -10.10
N PHE A 238 -0.36 7.39 -8.79
CA PHE A 238 -1.25 6.42 -8.16
C PHE A 238 -2.68 6.53 -8.72
N LYS A 239 -3.18 7.76 -8.85
CA LYS A 239 -4.52 8.06 -9.38
C LYS A 239 -4.62 7.78 -10.87
N GLU A 240 -3.56 7.99 -11.64
CA GLU A 240 -3.53 7.68 -13.07
C GLU A 240 -3.68 6.17 -13.32
N THR A 241 -3.12 5.35 -12.43
CA THR A 241 -3.16 3.88 -12.51
C THR A 241 -4.40 3.25 -11.86
N HIS A 242 -4.92 3.81 -10.77
CA HIS A 242 -5.99 3.21 -9.96
C HIS A 242 -7.32 3.97 -10.01
N GLY A 243 -7.36 5.10 -10.72
CA GLY A 243 -8.53 5.97 -10.77
C GLY A 243 -8.66 6.88 -9.55
N SER A 244 -9.76 7.65 -9.52
CA SER A 244 -10.03 8.58 -8.42
C SER A 244 -10.52 7.85 -7.17
N PRO A 245 -10.13 8.29 -5.96
CA PRO A 245 -10.58 7.66 -4.72
C PRO A 245 -12.07 7.93 -4.46
N GLU A 246 -12.69 7.06 -3.67
CA GLU A 246 -14.06 7.25 -3.16
C GLU A 246 -14.13 8.46 -2.23
N LYS A 247 -13.06 8.69 -1.47
CA LYS A 247 -12.95 9.80 -0.52
C LYS A 247 -11.51 10.23 -0.32
N ARG A 248 -11.31 11.54 -0.15
CA ARG A 248 -10.04 12.16 0.23
C ARG A 248 -10.23 12.95 1.52
N LEU A 249 -9.26 12.85 2.43
CA LEU A 249 -9.22 13.59 3.68
C LEU A 249 -7.83 14.21 3.84
N ASP A 250 -7.76 15.55 3.90
CA ASP A 250 -6.52 16.27 4.15
C ASP A 250 -6.27 16.44 5.67
N PHE A 251 -5.00 16.46 6.06
CA PHE A 251 -4.48 16.69 7.41
C PHE A 251 -3.19 17.51 7.35
N ASP A 252 -2.69 18.01 8.49
CA ASP A 252 -1.66 19.06 8.55
C ASP A 252 -0.44 18.83 7.64
N ASN A 253 0.02 17.58 7.49
CA ASN A 253 1.21 17.23 6.69
C ASN A 253 0.92 16.27 5.52
N GLY A 254 -0.34 16.15 5.08
CA GLY A 254 -0.69 15.23 4.01
C GLY A 254 -2.17 14.98 3.82
N PHE A 255 -2.47 13.88 3.15
CA PHE A 255 -3.85 13.45 2.96
C PHE A 255 -3.95 11.94 2.84
N SER A 256 -5.16 11.43 3.06
CA SER A 256 -5.49 10.04 2.83
C SER A 256 -6.51 9.90 1.70
N ALA A 257 -6.37 8.84 0.91
CA ALA A 257 -7.27 8.48 -0.19
C ALA A 257 -7.86 7.07 0.06
N GLU A 258 -9.19 6.97 0.07
CA GLU A 258 -9.94 5.73 0.33
C GLU A 258 -10.32 5.03 -1.00
N TYR A 259 -9.99 3.75 -1.09
CA TYR A 259 -10.33 2.84 -2.19
C TYR A 259 -10.91 1.54 -1.60
N GLY A 260 -12.24 1.42 -1.56
CA GLY A 260 -12.93 0.31 -0.95
C GLY A 260 -12.58 0.12 0.53
N LYS A 261 -11.90 -1.00 0.85
CA LYS A 261 -11.47 -1.33 2.23
C LYS A 261 -10.07 -0.83 2.56
N CYS A 262 -9.41 -0.12 1.65
CA CYS A 262 -8.04 0.33 1.84
C CYS A 262 -7.97 1.86 1.85
N THR A 263 -7.12 2.40 2.73
CA THR A 263 -6.85 3.83 2.83
C THR A 263 -5.35 4.05 2.68
N TYR A 264 -4.94 4.82 1.69
CA TYR A 264 -3.54 5.15 1.42
C TYR A 264 -3.25 6.57 1.88
N SER A 265 -2.14 6.78 2.59
CA SER A 265 -1.75 8.08 3.12
C SER A 265 -0.51 8.61 2.41
N PHE A 266 -0.59 9.85 1.94
CA PHE A 266 0.42 10.54 1.16
C PHE A 266 0.89 11.79 1.90
N ASN A 267 2.17 12.12 1.77
CA ASN A 267 2.70 13.40 2.27
C ASN A 267 2.12 14.57 1.46
N GLY A 268 1.90 15.72 2.12
CA GLY A 268 1.32 16.92 1.51
C GLY A 268 2.37 17.82 0.87
N GLU A 269 3.57 17.80 1.43
CA GLU A 269 4.76 18.52 0.97
C GLU A 269 5.59 17.59 0.09
N ARG A 270 6.05 18.10 -1.05
CA ARG A 270 6.55 17.31 -2.19
C ARG A 270 7.75 16.40 -1.81
N PRO A 271 7.90 15.24 -2.48
CA PRO A 271 6.93 14.57 -3.35
C PRO A 271 5.83 13.87 -2.53
N GLN A 272 4.58 13.89 -3.03
CA GLN A 272 3.40 13.37 -2.34
C GLN A 272 3.41 11.85 -2.28
N ASN A 273 4.37 11.30 -1.53
CA ASN A 273 4.69 9.90 -1.56
C ASN A 273 3.90 9.15 -0.50
N MET A 274 3.54 7.91 -0.84
CA MET A 274 2.75 7.07 0.04
C MET A 274 3.61 6.54 1.18
N PHE A 275 3.27 6.89 2.42
CA PHE A 275 4.06 6.52 3.60
C PHE A 275 3.35 5.50 4.50
N LYS A 276 2.07 5.25 4.26
CA LYS A 276 1.26 4.28 5.01
C LYS A 276 0.09 3.83 4.17
N PHE A 277 -0.32 2.58 4.32
CA PHE A 277 -1.68 2.18 3.97
C PHE A 277 -2.35 1.41 5.11
N MET A 278 -3.68 1.44 5.10
CA MET A 278 -4.52 0.78 6.08
C MET A 278 -5.54 -0.11 5.38
N TYR A 279 -5.79 -1.30 5.92
CA TYR A 279 -6.84 -2.20 5.48
C TYR A 279 -7.88 -2.40 6.60
N PHE A 280 -9.17 -2.31 6.27
CA PHE A 280 -10.28 -2.40 7.22
C PHE A 280 -11.07 -3.72 7.04
N PRO A 281 -10.63 -4.84 7.65
CA PRO A 281 -11.40 -6.08 7.65
C PRO A 281 -12.66 -5.90 8.51
N LYS A 282 -13.83 -6.14 7.93
CA LYS A 282 -15.11 -6.12 8.65
C LYS A 282 -15.50 -7.54 9.03
N ASP A 283 -15.00 -8.00 10.17
CA ASP A 283 -15.34 -9.30 10.72
C ASP A 283 -14.91 -9.45 12.18
N GLU A 284 -15.93 -9.64 13.00
CA GLU A 284 -15.87 -9.77 14.45
C GLU A 284 -15.10 -11.02 14.92
N ARG A 285 -14.81 -11.96 14.02
CA ARG A 285 -14.06 -13.19 14.33
C ARG A 285 -12.55 -12.96 14.45
N LEU A 286 -12.03 -11.82 13.99
CA LEU A 286 -10.61 -11.48 14.07
C LEU A 286 -10.26 -10.83 15.41
N THR A 287 -10.35 -11.59 16.48
CA THR A 287 -9.88 -11.11 17.78
C THR A 287 -8.36 -11.06 17.83
N LYS A 288 -7.81 -10.29 18.76
CA LYS A 288 -6.35 -10.27 19.05
C LYS A 288 -5.77 -11.68 19.21
N GLU A 289 -6.45 -12.52 19.99
CA GLU A 289 -6.00 -13.90 20.23
C GLU A 289 -6.02 -14.75 18.97
N LYS A 290 -7.10 -14.67 18.16
CA LYS A 290 -7.19 -15.41 16.91
C LYS A 290 -6.09 -15.00 15.94
N MET A 291 -5.80 -13.70 15.87
CA MET A 291 -4.70 -13.17 15.06
C MET A 291 -3.33 -13.67 15.55
N THR A 292 -3.10 -13.71 16.86
CA THR A 292 -1.86 -14.28 17.46
C THR A 292 -1.70 -15.75 17.10
N ASN A 293 -2.77 -16.54 17.21
CA ASN A 293 -2.75 -17.96 16.87
C ASN A 293 -2.50 -18.21 15.37
N MET A 294 -2.87 -17.25 14.51
CA MET A 294 -2.72 -17.36 13.06
C MET A 294 -1.35 -16.88 12.57
N LEU A 295 -0.82 -15.81 13.15
CA LEU A 295 0.39 -15.12 12.68
C LEU A 295 1.62 -15.39 13.54
N GLY A 296 1.44 -15.94 14.74
CA GLY A 296 2.47 -16.03 15.78
C GLY A 296 2.42 -14.87 16.76
N GLU A 297 3.34 -14.89 17.73
CA GLU A 297 3.47 -13.82 18.72
C GLU A 297 3.98 -12.53 18.05
N PRO A 298 3.39 -11.36 18.36
CA PRO A 298 3.89 -10.09 17.86
C PRO A 298 5.20 -9.68 18.56
N ASP A 299 6.06 -8.97 17.86
CA ASP A 299 7.30 -8.42 18.42
C ASP A 299 7.05 -7.42 19.54
N ARG A 300 6.00 -6.60 19.37
CA ARG A 300 5.58 -5.62 20.37
C ARG A 300 4.06 -5.63 20.52
N SER A 301 3.61 -5.39 21.75
CA SER A 301 2.22 -5.05 22.00
C SER A 301 2.13 -3.88 22.96
N ASN A 302 1.30 -2.90 22.62
CA ASN A 302 1.23 -1.63 23.34
C ASN A 302 -0.24 -1.26 23.53
N GLU A 303 -0.62 -1.00 24.77
CA GLU A 303 -1.87 -0.33 25.13
C GLU A 303 -1.62 1.17 25.10
N GLN A 304 -1.65 1.79 23.93
CA GLN A 304 -1.49 3.24 23.84
C GLN A 304 -2.82 3.92 24.22
N ASN A 305 -2.78 4.71 25.30
CA ASN A 305 -3.82 5.63 25.77
C ASN A 305 -5.21 5.01 25.98
N ASN A 306 -5.38 4.08 26.92
CA ASN A 306 -6.67 3.59 27.47
C ASN A 306 -7.80 3.24 26.46
N SER A 307 -7.54 3.19 25.14
CA SER A 307 -8.56 3.19 24.10
C SER A 307 -8.24 2.31 22.89
N THR A 308 -6.97 1.94 22.66
CA THR A 308 -6.58 1.00 21.60
C THR A 308 -5.49 0.03 22.07
N ILE A 309 -5.57 -1.20 21.58
CA ILE A 309 -4.57 -2.25 21.74
C ILE A 309 -3.95 -2.46 20.36
N ASN A 310 -2.62 -2.55 20.32
CA ASN A 310 -1.87 -2.80 19.09
C ASN A 310 -1.07 -4.10 19.20
N GLN A 311 -1.09 -4.91 18.15
CA GLN A 311 -0.09 -5.95 17.91
C GLN A 311 0.80 -5.48 16.78
N ILE A 312 2.10 -5.41 17.03
CA ILE A 312 3.08 -4.89 16.09
C ILE A 312 4.04 -6.02 15.74
N TYR A 313 4.16 -6.27 14.43
CA TYR A 313 5.08 -7.22 13.83
C TYR A 313 6.12 -6.40 13.05
N GLU A 314 7.39 -6.54 13.42
CA GLU A 314 8.54 -5.89 12.78
C GLU A 314 9.12 -6.86 11.75
N LEU A 315 8.89 -6.57 10.48
CA LEU A 315 9.46 -7.32 9.36
C LEU A 315 10.78 -6.67 8.93
N GLU A 316 11.44 -7.16 7.88
CA GLU A 316 12.71 -6.57 7.42
C GLU A 316 12.50 -5.10 6.99
N ASP A 317 11.59 -4.88 6.04
CA ASP A 317 11.38 -3.57 5.42
C ASP A 317 10.13 -2.84 5.93
N TYR A 318 9.22 -3.53 6.64
CA TYR A 318 7.92 -2.99 7.05
C TYR A 318 7.54 -3.31 8.50
N THR A 319 6.78 -2.40 9.09
CA THR A 319 6.04 -2.60 10.34
C THR A 319 4.58 -2.88 9.99
N VAL A 320 4.06 -3.99 10.49
CA VAL A 320 2.63 -4.34 10.39
C VAL A 320 1.98 -4.20 11.75
N LYS A 321 0.98 -3.33 11.85
CA LYS A 321 0.28 -3.03 13.10
C LYS A 321 -1.20 -3.38 12.99
N LEU A 322 -1.62 -4.36 13.78
CA LEU A 322 -3.02 -4.75 13.91
C LEU A 322 -3.63 -3.94 15.05
N VAL A 323 -4.67 -3.17 14.74
CA VAL A 323 -5.28 -2.21 15.66
C VAL A 323 -6.64 -2.70 16.12
N TYR A 324 -6.78 -2.77 17.44
CA TYR A 324 -7.99 -3.22 18.13
C TYR A 324 -8.50 -2.10 19.03
N PRO A 325 -9.73 -1.60 18.85
CA PRO A 325 -10.36 -0.72 19.81
C PRO A 325 -10.46 -1.43 21.16
N TYR A 326 -10.04 -0.78 22.24
CA TYR A 326 -9.93 -1.39 23.58
C TYR A 326 -11.25 -1.97 24.09
N GLN A 327 -12.38 -1.38 23.68
CA GLN A 327 -13.71 -1.86 24.07
C GLN A 327 -14.19 -3.08 23.27
N GLU A 328 -13.65 -3.32 22.08
CA GLU A 328 -14.16 -4.33 21.15
C GLU A 328 -13.24 -5.54 21.02
N ASN A 329 -11.92 -5.36 21.16
CA ASN A 329 -10.90 -6.42 20.98
C ASN A 329 -11.02 -7.20 19.63
N VAL A 330 -11.74 -6.61 18.67
CA VAL A 330 -11.89 -7.05 17.29
C VAL A 330 -10.95 -6.22 16.43
N LEU A 331 -10.31 -6.86 15.45
CA LEU A 331 -9.44 -6.17 14.50
C LEU A 331 -10.25 -5.13 13.74
N HIS A 332 -9.96 -3.86 14.00
CA HIS A 332 -10.60 -2.76 13.30
C HIS A 332 -9.90 -2.47 11.98
N HIS A 333 -8.57 -2.43 12.02
CA HIS A 333 -7.76 -2.25 10.83
C HIS A 333 -6.34 -2.76 11.01
N ILE A 334 -5.67 -2.96 9.88
CA ILE A 334 -4.26 -3.30 9.75
C ILE A 334 -3.58 -2.07 9.17
N GLU A 335 -2.56 -1.54 9.83
CA GLU A 335 -1.67 -0.51 9.29
C GLU A 335 -0.38 -1.18 8.81
N VAL A 336 0.08 -0.82 7.61
CA VAL A 336 1.39 -1.22 7.09
C VAL A 336 2.19 0.05 6.81
N MET A 337 3.38 0.11 7.39
CA MET A 337 4.29 1.25 7.33
C MET A 337 5.69 0.75 7.01
N PRO A 338 6.49 1.48 6.22
CA PRO A 338 7.88 1.11 5.99
C PRO A 338 8.70 1.37 7.26
N ASN A 339 9.62 0.47 7.61
CA ASN A 339 10.52 0.63 8.76
C ASN A 339 11.48 1.79 8.56
N HIS A 340 11.89 2.00 7.30
CA HIS A 340 12.72 3.11 6.89
C HIS A 340 11.82 4.16 6.25
N TYR A 341 11.55 5.24 6.99
CA TYR A 341 10.90 6.41 6.40
C TYR A 341 11.91 7.11 5.50
N LEU A 342 11.69 7.04 4.19
CA LEU A 342 12.35 7.94 3.25
C LEU A 342 11.76 9.32 3.44
N ASP A 343 12.54 10.21 4.05
CA ASP A 343 12.11 11.60 4.24
C ASP A 343 11.94 12.24 2.86
N PRO A 344 10.69 12.60 2.46
CA PRO A 344 10.39 13.13 1.14
C PRO A 344 11.19 14.40 0.83
N THR A 345 11.60 15.14 1.85
CA THR A 345 12.50 16.30 1.72
C THR A 345 13.78 15.97 0.95
N TRP A 346 14.26 14.73 1.09
CA TRP A 346 15.51 14.25 0.52
C TRP A 346 15.29 13.26 -0.62
N LEU A 347 14.07 13.12 -1.15
CA LEU A 347 13.83 12.29 -2.33
C LEU A 347 13.88 13.13 -3.60
N LEU A 348 14.57 12.63 -4.62
CA LEU A 348 14.70 13.33 -5.89
C LEU A 348 14.52 12.37 -7.07
N GLN A 349 13.55 12.67 -7.94
CA GLN A 349 13.31 11.88 -9.15
C GLN A 349 14.54 11.93 -10.06
N SER A 350 14.85 10.78 -10.67
CA SER A 350 15.99 10.57 -11.56
C SER A 350 16.13 11.63 -12.68
N GLU A 351 15.03 12.24 -13.13
CA GLU A 351 15.06 13.30 -14.16
C GLU A 351 15.77 14.59 -13.73
N TYR A 352 15.80 14.87 -12.41
CA TYR A 352 16.45 16.03 -11.82
C TYR A 352 17.91 15.77 -11.44
N ILE A 353 18.40 14.53 -11.59
CA ILE A 353 19.81 14.18 -11.43
C ILE A 353 20.57 14.48 -12.72
N ASN A 354 21.81 14.99 -12.63
CA ASN A 354 22.65 15.17 -13.80
C ASN A 354 22.94 13.81 -14.46
N ASN A 355 22.51 13.64 -15.72
CA ASN A 355 23.02 12.57 -16.57
C ASN A 355 24.36 13.04 -17.17
N VAL A 356 25.47 12.35 -16.90
CA VAL A 356 26.82 12.83 -17.24
C VAL A 356 27.56 11.86 -18.15
N GLU A 357 28.17 12.39 -19.21
CA GLU A 357 29.11 11.66 -20.07
C GLU A 357 30.48 12.32 -20.11
N GLN A 358 31.54 11.53 -20.25
CA GLN A 358 32.90 12.03 -20.39
C GLN A 358 33.18 12.50 -21.82
N VAL A 359 33.24 13.81 -22.03
CA VAL A 359 33.57 14.44 -23.32
C VAL A 359 34.90 15.17 -23.17
N ASN A 360 35.92 14.69 -23.89
CA ASN A 360 37.29 15.23 -23.82
C ASN A 360 37.85 15.31 -22.39
N GLY A 361 37.56 14.30 -21.55
CA GLY A 361 38.00 14.23 -20.16
C GLY A 361 37.25 15.16 -19.20
N LYS A 362 36.11 15.74 -19.64
CA LYS A 362 35.22 16.52 -18.78
C LYS A 362 33.87 15.82 -18.61
N PRO A 363 33.31 15.81 -17.39
CA PRO A 363 31.93 15.39 -17.13
C PRO A 363 30.93 16.40 -17.71
N VAL A 364 30.30 16.06 -18.84
CA VAL A 364 29.32 16.92 -19.53
C VAL A 364 27.90 16.43 -19.28
N ILE A 365 27.03 17.33 -18.85
CA ILE A 365 25.61 17.12 -18.56
C ILE A 365 24.84 16.89 -19.88
N GLN A 366 24.12 15.77 -19.97
CA GLN A 366 23.33 15.35 -21.14
C GLN A 366 21.86 15.77 -21.06
N ASN A 367 21.38 16.15 -19.87
CA ASN A 367 20.05 16.72 -19.62
C ASN A 367 20.14 18.21 -19.22
N PRO A 368 20.72 19.10 -20.06
CA PRO A 368 21.01 20.48 -19.66
C PRO A 368 19.77 21.35 -19.42
N GLU A 369 18.58 20.92 -19.87
CA GLU A 369 17.30 21.60 -19.58
C GLU A 369 16.77 21.33 -18.16
N ASN A 370 17.37 20.38 -17.43
CA ASN A 370 17.05 20.10 -16.03
C ASN A 370 17.19 21.39 -15.19
N GLN A 371 16.09 21.80 -14.55
CA GLN A 371 16.04 22.99 -13.69
C GLN A 371 17.00 22.89 -12.49
N LEU A 372 17.22 21.69 -11.97
CA LEU A 372 18.13 21.43 -10.86
C LEU A 372 19.56 21.11 -11.31
N ALA A 373 19.88 21.22 -12.61
CA ALA A 373 21.21 20.88 -13.12
C ALA A 373 22.32 21.50 -12.23
N LEU A 374 23.12 20.63 -11.61
CA LEU A 374 24.25 21.05 -10.80
C LEU A 374 25.37 21.43 -11.76
N VAL A 375 25.54 22.72 -12.03
CA VAL A 375 26.57 23.26 -12.91
C VAL A 375 27.64 23.88 -12.02
N ASN A 376 28.84 23.30 -12.05
CA ASN A 376 29.97 23.73 -11.23
C ASN A 376 31.30 23.24 -11.85
N LYS A 377 32.42 23.36 -11.13
CA LYS A 377 33.76 22.98 -11.64
C LYS A 377 33.88 21.49 -12.00
N ASP A 378 32.96 20.66 -11.49
CA ASP A 378 32.91 19.22 -11.71
C ASP A 378 31.77 18.77 -12.64
N ASN A 379 30.95 19.69 -13.16
CA ASN A 379 29.80 19.37 -14.00
C ASN A 379 29.58 20.45 -15.05
N TYR A 380 29.76 20.10 -16.33
CA TYR A 380 29.81 21.05 -17.43
C TYR A 380 28.56 20.97 -18.30
N LEU A 381 27.96 22.10 -18.62
CA LEU A 381 26.96 22.18 -19.68
C LEU A 381 27.63 21.94 -21.06
N PRO A 382 26.90 21.33 -22.02
CA PRO A 382 27.39 21.17 -23.38
C PRO A 382 27.72 22.52 -24.02
N SER A 383 28.76 22.56 -24.86
CA SER A 383 29.14 23.80 -25.55
C SER A 383 28.07 24.30 -26.52
N SER A 384 27.22 23.41 -27.02
CA SER A 384 26.09 23.71 -27.91
C SER A 384 24.82 24.12 -27.17
N TYR A 385 24.77 24.00 -25.84
CA TYR A 385 23.55 24.27 -25.10
C TYR A 385 23.22 25.77 -25.07
N THR A 386 22.02 26.10 -25.50
CA THR A 386 21.40 27.42 -25.42
C THR A 386 19.90 27.22 -25.17
N PRO A 387 19.37 27.62 -24.00
CA PRO A 387 17.96 27.43 -23.68
C PRO A 387 17.05 28.39 -24.44
N GLU A 388 15.74 28.17 -24.33
CA GLU A 388 14.75 29.22 -24.59
C GLU A 388 14.92 30.35 -23.58
N LEU A 389 14.86 31.60 -24.07
CA LEU A 389 15.25 32.78 -23.31
C LEU A 389 14.27 33.94 -23.54
N VAL A 390 13.89 34.60 -22.44
CA VAL A 390 13.07 35.81 -22.43
C VAL A 390 13.70 36.85 -21.53
N ARG A 391 13.32 38.12 -21.74
CA ARG A 391 13.69 39.21 -20.85
C ARG A 391 12.62 39.37 -19.76
N PRO A 392 12.93 39.19 -18.47
CA PRO A 392 11.98 39.49 -17.39
C PRO A 392 11.67 40.99 -17.35
N LYS A 393 10.45 41.33 -16.95
CA LYS A 393 9.95 42.71 -16.78
C LYS A 393 10.37 43.29 -15.44
N VAL A 394 11.68 43.35 -15.22
CA VAL A 394 12.31 43.93 -14.03
C VAL A 394 13.25 45.06 -14.42
N ASP A 395 13.60 45.90 -13.46
CA ASP A 395 14.57 46.96 -13.68
C ASP A 395 15.98 46.40 -13.84
N PHE A 396 16.66 46.83 -14.89
CA PHE A 396 18.06 46.49 -15.17
C PHE A 396 18.94 47.72 -15.03
N VAL A 397 20.18 47.53 -14.55
CA VAL A 397 21.17 48.62 -14.40
C VAL A 397 21.51 49.34 -15.72
N PHE A 398 21.18 48.73 -16.85
CA PHE A 398 21.40 49.25 -18.20
C PHE A 398 20.10 49.63 -18.94
N GLY A 399 18.96 49.69 -18.23
CA GLY A 399 17.64 49.98 -18.79
C GLY A 399 17.27 49.01 -19.92
N ASP A 400 16.57 49.49 -20.94
CA ASP A 400 15.98 48.67 -22.02
C ASP A 400 16.95 48.13 -23.07
N GLN A 401 18.26 48.20 -22.83
CA GLN A 401 19.25 47.67 -23.78
C GLN A 401 19.05 46.17 -23.99
N LYS A 402 18.98 45.75 -25.25
CA LYS A 402 18.80 44.34 -25.65
C LYS A 402 20.13 43.59 -25.60
N LEU A 403 20.46 43.06 -24.44
CA LEU A 403 21.69 42.31 -24.18
C LEU A 403 21.35 40.88 -23.76
N ASN A 404 22.19 39.90 -24.13
CA ASN A 404 22.02 38.50 -23.70
C ASN A 404 21.99 38.35 -22.18
N LYS A 405 22.79 39.18 -21.48
CA LYS A 405 22.80 39.24 -20.02
C LYS A 405 21.52 39.80 -19.40
N ALA A 406 20.52 40.17 -20.20
CA ALA A 406 19.20 40.53 -19.72
C ALA A 406 18.20 39.38 -19.84
N LEU A 407 18.62 38.22 -20.32
CA LEU A 407 17.74 37.10 -20.63
C LEU A 407 17.86 36.00 -19.57
N MET A 408 16.77 35.27 -19.35
CA MET A 408 16.68 34.07 -18.53
C MET A 408 15.67 33.10 -19.13
N ARG A 409 15.63 31.86 -18.65
CA ARG A 409 14.56 30.92 -19.01
C ARG A 409 13.19 31.46 -18.59
N PRO A 410 12.10 31.20 -19.36
CA PRO A 410 10.78 31.77 -19.09
C PRO A 410 10.25 31.59 -17.67
N GLU A 411 10.40 30.40 -17.09
CA GLU A 411 9.93 30.11 -15.73
C GLU A 411 10.70 30.92 -14.67
N ALA A 412 12.04 30.92 -14.76
CA ALA A 412 12.89 31.71 -13.87
C ALA A 412 12.61 33.23 -14.03
N ALA A 413 12.37 33.70 -15.26
CA ALA A 413 12.02 35.09 -15.52
C ALA A 413 10.70 35.50 -14.83
N ASN A 414 9.66 34.67 -14.91
CA ASN A 414 8.38 34.93 -14.25
C ASN A 414 8.53 35.02 -12.72
N HIS A 415 9.30 34.11 -12.12
CA HIS A 415 9.52 34.16 -10.68
C HIS A 415 10.48 35.27 -10.24
N LEU A 416 11.39 35.70 -11.11
CA LEU A 416 12.19 36.90 -10.86
C LEU A 416 11.31 38.16 -10.83
N GLU A 417 10.31 38.24 -11.71
CA GLU A 417 9.30 39.33 -11.68
C GLU A 417 8.52 39.31 -10.35
N GLU A 418 8.10 38.14 -9.85
CA GLU A 418 7.45 38.01 -8.54
C GLU A 418 8.37 38.47 -7.39
N LEU A 419 9.64 38.04 -7.40
CA LEU A 419 10.64 38.44 -6.40
C LEU A 419 10.84 39.96 -6.38
N PHE A 420 10.97 40.58 -7.54
CA PHE A 420 11.19 42.03 -7.66
C PHE A 420 9.96 42.83 -7.24
N ASN A 421 8.75 42.35 -7.56
CA ASN A 421 7.52 42.97 -7.11
C ASN A 421 7.40 42.93 -5.57
N ALA A 422 7.71 41.79 -4.95
CA ALA A 422 7.70 41.65 -3.50
C ALA A 422 8.76 42.52 -2.82
N ALA A 423 9.97 42.61 -3.39
CA ALA A 423 11.00 43.52 -2.91
C ALA A 423 10.49 44.97 -2.94
N ALA A 424 9.87 45.39 -4.03
CA ALA A 424 9.30 46.73 -4.17
C ALA A 424 8.15 47.01 -3.18
N GLU A 425 7.29 46.02 -2.91
CA GLU A 425 6.22 46.10 -1.89
C GLU A 425 6.79 46.31 -0.48
N ASP A 426 7.93 45.68 -0.17
CA ASP A 426 8.66 45.86 1.08
C ASP A 426 9.57 47.11 1.09
N GLY A 427 9.56 47.93 0.02
CA GLY A 427 10.36 49.14 -0.10
C GLY A 427 11.84 48.89 -0.45
N ILE A 428 12.19 47.67 -0.84
CA ILE A 428 13.52 47.22 -1.21
C ILE A 428 13.76 47.47 -2.71
N ASN A 429 14.76 48.29 -3.03
CA ASN A 429 15.13 48.61 -4.40
C ASN A 429 16.28 47.73 -4.89
N ILE A 430 15.97 46.82 -5.81
CA ILE A 430 16.92 45.90 -6.46
C ILE A 430 16.85 46.00 -7.99
N LEU A 431 17.97 45.74 -8.65
CA LEU A 431 18.13 45.78 -10.10
C LEU A 431 18.87 44.54 -10.59
N ALA A 432 18.42 44.01 -11.71
CA ALA A 432 19.09 42.92 -12.42
C ALA A 432 20.31 43.42 -13.20
N THR A 433 21.39 42.63 -13.21
CA THR A 433 22.68 43.01 -13.80
C THR A 433 23.17 42.03 -14.87
N SER A 434 23.07 40.73 -14.62
CA SER A 434 23.59 39.71 -15.53
C SER A 434 22.89 38.35 -15.36
N GLY A 435 22.04 38.02 -16.33
CA GLY A 435 21.40 36.71 -16.52
C GLY A 435 22.21 35.81 -17.46
N TYR A 436 21.62 35.44 -18.60
CA TYR A 436 22.20 34.48 -19.54
C TYR A 436 23.55 34.91 -20.13
N ARG A 437 24.48 33.95 -20.20
CA ARG A 437 25.78 34.10 -20.84
C ARG A 437 26.12 32.84 -21.64
N SER A 438 26.28 32.98 -22.96
CA SER A 438 26.60 31.84 -23.82
C SER A 438 27.95 31.22 -23.51
N TYR A 439 28.12 29.94 -23.87
CA TYR A 439 29.40 29.24 -23.78
C TYR A 439 30.54 30.00 -24.46
N GLU A 440 30.32 30.50 -25.68
CA GLU A 440 31.30 31.26 -26.47
C GLU A 440 31.74 32.56 -25.76
N ARG A 441 30.79 33.25 -25.11
CA ARG A 441 31.10 34.44 -24.33
C ARG A 441 31.92 34.08 -23.10
N GLN A 442 31.55 33.01 -22.39
CA GLN A 442 32.31 32.51 -21.24
C GLN A 442 33.73 32.08 -21.66
N GLN A 443 33.89 31.47 -22.84
CA GLN A 443 35.20 31.11 -23.42
C GLN A 443 36.06 32.34 -23.67
N THR A 444 35.47 33.40 -24.20
CA THR A 444 36.18 34.66 -24.43
C THR A 444 36.66 35.27 -23.11
N LEU A 445 35.78 35.34 -22.09
CA LEU A 445 36.13 35.87 -20.77
C LEU A 445 37.24 35.07 -20.09
N PHE A 446 37.13 33.73 -20.13
CA PHE A 446 38.14 32.85 -19.55
C PHE A 446 39.49 32.99 -20.27
N GLN A 447 39.49 33.03 -21.60
CA GLN A 447 40.72 33.20 -22.37
C GLN A 447 41.40 34.55 -22.11
N GLN A 448 40.63 35.62 -21.94
CA GLN A 448 41.15 36.94 -21.55
C GLN A 448 41.83 36.88 -20.18
N GLU A 449 41.20 36.26 -19.19
CA GLU A 449 41.80 36.12 -17.85
C GLU A 449 43.05 35.23 -17.85
N VAL A 450 43.07 34.16 -18.66
CA VAL A 450 44.25 33.31 -18.83
C VAL A 450 45.43 34.10 -19.41
N GLU A 451 45.18 35.01 -20.35
CA GLU A 451 46.21 35.87 -20.95
C GLU A 451 46.73 36.92 -19.97
N GLU A 452 45.89 37.42 -19.05
CA GLU A 452 46.25 38.44 -18.07
C GLU A 452 46.94 37.86 -16.83
N SER A 453 46.39 36.79 -16.27
CA SER A 453 46.75 36.29 -14.93
C SER A 453 47.35 34.87 -14.94
N GLY A 454 47.32 34.20 -16.09
CA GLY A 454 47.70 32.78 -16.22
C GLY A 454 46.56 31.83 -15.85
N ARG A 455 46.66 30.58 -16.33
CA ARG A 455 45.53 29.63 -16.27
C ARG A 455 45.09 29.27 -14.84
N GLU A 456 46.03 28.95 -13.96
CA GLU A 456 45.70 28.55 -12.58
C GLU A 456 44.95 29.67 -11.86
N ALA A 457 45.43 30.91 -11.96
CA ALA A 457 44.74 32.07 -11.39
C ALA A 457 43.37 32.32 -12.04
N ALA A 458 43.25 32.16 -13.36
CA ALA A 458 41.99 32.33 -14.08
C ALA A 458 40.90 31.36 -13.61
N GLU A 459 41.25 30.10 -13.33
CA GLU A 459 40.31 29.07 -12.84
C GLU A 459 39.82 29.33 -11.39
N GLU A 460 40.49 30.21 -10.65
CA GLU A 460 40.04 30.64 -9.32
C GLU A 460 38.98 31.75 -9.37
N VAL A 461 39.02 32.62 -10.38
CA VAL A 461 38.19 33.84 -10.45
C VAL A 461 37.15 33.83 -11.58
N VAL A 462 37.34 33.04 -12.63
CA VAL A 462 36.43 32.94 -13.77
C VAL A 462 36.04 31.48 -14.01
N ALA A 463 34.74 31.22 -14.07
CA ALA A 463 34.21 29.91 -14.42
C ALA A 463 34.75 29.43 -15.78
N ILE A 464 35.19 28.17 -15.84
CA ILE A 464 35.58 27.51 -17.08
C ILE A 464 34.35 27.45 -18.02
N PRO A 465 34.51 27.56 -19.34
CA PRO A 465 33.38 27.41 -20.26
C PRO A 465 32.66 26.07 -20.05
N GLY A 466 31.34 26.13 -19.90
CA GLY A 466 30.49 25.00 -19.52
C GLY A 466 30.23 24.89 -18.00
N SER A 467 31.10 25.42 -17.13
CA SER A 467 30.93 25.35 -15.67
C SER A 467 30.30 26.61 -15.05
N SER A 468 29.73 27.49 -15.88
CA SER A 468 29.09 28.74 -15.46
C SER A 468 27.57 28.57 -15.45
N GLU A 469 26.94 28.81 -14.30
CA GLU A 469 25.49 28.73 -14.19
C GLU A 469 24.76 29.73 -15.09
N HIS A 470 25.38 30.86 -15.47
CA HIS A 470 24.75 31.81 -16.39
C HIS A 470 24.45 31.19 -17.77
N GLN A 471 25.17 30.12 -18.17
CA GLN A 471 24.85 29.41 -19.40
C GLN A 471 23.51 28.65 -19.31
N SER A 472 23.08 28.27 -18.10
CA SER A 472 21.78 27.61 -17.89
C SER A 472 20.58 28.54 -18.14
N GLY A 473 20.79 29.86 -18.10
CA GLY A 473 19.70 30.84 -18.09
C GLY A 473 18.86 30.82 -16.79
N LEU A 474 19.32 30.14 -15.74
CA LEU A 474 18.67 30.04 -14.43
C LEU A 474 19.33 30.92 -13.35
N ALA A 475 20.47 31.53 -13.65
CA ALA A 475 21.17 32.44 -12.73
C ALA A 475 20.92 33.91 -13.10
N MET A 476 20.78 34.77 -12.08
CA MET A 476 20.73 36.23 -12.22
C MET A 476 21.57 36.90 -11.16
N ASP A 477 22.46 37.79 -11.60
CA ASP A 477 23.16 38.73 -10.73
C ASP A 477 22.25 39.92 -10.41
N ILE A 478 22.03 40.19 -9.12
CA ILE A 478 21.18 41.26 -8.61
C ILE A 478 22.02 42.23 -7.78
N THR A 479 21.72 43.52 -7.88
CA THR A 479 22.38 44.59 -7.14
C THR A 479 21.36 45.61 -6.65
N SER A 480 21.78 46.64 -5.93
CA SER A 480 20.96 47.78 -5.54
C SER A 480 21.71 49.10 -5.72
N PRO A 481 21.00 50.25 -5.63
CA PRO A 481 21.64 51.57 -5.56
C PRO A 481 22.56 51.74 -4.34
N SER A 482 22.34 50.99 -3.24
CA SER A 482 23.14 51.12 -2.01
C SER A 482 24.60 50.70 -2.16
N VAL A 483 24.93 49.99 -3.25
CA VAL A 483 26.31 49.60 -3.59
C VAL A 483 26.76 50.16 -4.94
N ASP A 484 26.14 51.26 -5.39
CA ASP A 484 26.43 51.91 -6.68
C ASP A 484 26.28 50.94 -7.87
N TYR A 485 25.33 50.00 -7.77
CA TYR A 485 25.06 48.97 -8.77
C TYR A 485 26.22 47.99 -9.02
N HIS A 486 27.20 47.92 -8.12
CA HIS A 486 28.32 47.00 -8.22
C HIS A 486 28.01 45.62 -7.62
N LEU A 487 28.51 44.57 -8.27
CA LEU A 487 28.50 43.20 -7.75
C LEU A 487 29.68 43.02 -6.78
N VAL A 488 29.44 43.30 -5.50
CA VAL A 488 30.48 43.33 -4.45
C VAL A 488 29.97 42.68 -3.17
N GLN A 489 30.88 42.12 -2.36
CA GLN A 489 30.51 41.39 -1.12
C GLN A 489 29.76 42.26 -0.11
N ARG A 490 30.06 43.57 -0.03
CA ARG A 490 29.32 44.51 0.82
C ARG A 490 27.83 44.64 0.47
N PHE A 491 27.38 44.12 -0.68
CA PHE A 491 25.96 44.06 -1.02
C PHE A 491 25.17 43.21 -0.01
N GLY A 492 25.76 42.11 0.46
CA GLY A 492 25.16 41.25 1.49
C GLY A 492 24.94 41.94 2.84
N ASP A 493 25.73 42.97 3.15
CA ASP A 493 25.57 43.78 4.37
C ASP A 493 24.48 44.86 4.25
N THR A 494 23.89 45.03 3.06
CA THR A 494 22.85 46.04 2.83
C THR A 494 21.46 45.47 3.09
N GLU A 495 20.50 46.35 3.37
CA GLU A 495 19.10 45.96 3.54
C GLU A 495 18.56 45.13 2.35
N ALA A 496 18.95 45.48 1.12
CA ALA A 496 18.56 44.74 -0.08
C ALA A 496 19.19 43.34 -0.16
N GLY A 497 20.47 43.21 0.20
CA GLY A 497 21.16 41.91 0.21
C GLY A 497 20.60 40.97 1.28
N GLN A 498 20.39 41.48 2.49
CA GLN A 498 19.79 40.73 3.61
C GLN A 498 18.36 40.31 3.28
N TRP A 499 17.56 41.22 2.71
CA TRP A 499 16.21 40.89 2.29
C TRP A 499 16.19 39.79 1.24
N LEU A 500 17.10 39.82 0.25
CA LEU A 500 17.17 38.75 -0.74
C LEU A 500 17.60 37.41 -0.12
N GLU A 501 18.57 37.40 0.79
CA GLU A 501 19.00 36.18 1.50
C GLU A 501 17.83 35.55 2.27
N GLU A 502 16.99 36.36 2.93
CA GLU A 502 15.84 35.90 3.72
C GLU A 502 14.56 35.59 2.91
N ASN A 503 14.45 36.07 1.67
CA ASN A 503 13.19 36.02 0.91
C ASN A 503 13.27 35.36 -0.46
N ALA A 504 14.44 35.30 -1.10
CA ALA A 504 14.58 34.78 -2.48
C ALA A 504 14.03 33.35 -2.64
N TYR A 505 14.17 32.52 -1.61
CA TYR A 505 13.74 31.12 -1.64
C TYR A 505 12.23 30.96 -1.85
N LYS A 506 11.42 31.91 -1.33
CA LYS A 506 9.96 31.94 -1.49
C LYS A 506 9.54 32.08 -2.96
N TYR A 507 10.46 32.56 -3.79
CA TYR A 507 10.30 32.75 -5.23
C TYR A 507 11.11 31.73 -6.04
N GLY A 508 11.69 30.72 -5.39
CA GLY A 508 12.42 29.64 -6.06
C GLY A 508 13.88 29.95 -6.37
N PHE A 509 14.44 31.01 -5.78
CA PHE A 509 15.84 31.39 -5.93
C PHE A 509 16.64 31.08 -4.66
N ILE A 510 17.82 30.49 -4.82
CA ILE A 510 18.78 30.32 -3.73
C ILE A 510 19.92 31.31 -3.89
N LEU A 511 20.45 31.80 -2.76
CA LEU A 511 21.78 32.41 -2.74
C LEU A 511 22.81 31.32 -3.04
N ARG A 512 23.35 31.31 -4.27
CA ARG A 512 24.07 30.15 -4.78
C ARG A 512 25.42 29.92 -4.09
N TYR A 513 26.07 31.01 -3.70
CA TYR A 513 27.41 31.02 -3.11
C TYR A 513 27.38 31.78 -1.77
N PRO A 514 26.85 31.16 -0.71
CA PRO A 514 26.73 31.79 0.61
C PRO A 514 28.08 31.89 1.33
N GLN A 515 28.12 32.74 2.37
CA GLN A 515 29.34 32.96 3.15
C GLN A 515 29.80 31.67 3.85
N GLY A 516 31.10 31.41 3.82
CA GLY A 516 31.70 30.25 4.50
C GLY A 516 31.56 28.91 3.78
N LYS A 517 30.93 28.85 2.59
CA LYS A 517 30.74 27.61 1.82
C LYS A 517 31.69 27.46 0.61
N LYS A 518 32.78 28.23 0.55
CA LYS A 518 33.75 28.18 -0.58
C LYS A 518 34.33 26.79 -0.82
N ASP A 519 34.62 26.04 0.25
CA ASP A 519 35.19 24.70 0.14
C ASP A 519 34.22 23.68 -0.47
N VAL A 520 32.92 23.98 -0.45
CA VAL A 520 31.85 23.16 -1.02
C VAL A 520 31.53 23.61 -2.45
N THR A 521 31.33 24.91 -2.67
CA THR A 521 30.88 25.44 -3.97
C THR A 521 32.02 25.68 -4.96
N GLY A 522 33.24 25.87 -4.45
CA GLY A 522 34.40 26.31 -5.23
C GLY A 522 34.42 27.81 -5.56
N TYR A 523 33.47 28.59 -5.05
CA TYR A 523 33.35 30.04 -5.26
C TYR A 523 33.34 30.80 -3.94
N GLN A 524 33.86 32.02 -3.95
CA GLN A 524 33.80 32.91 -2.80
C GLN A 524 32.35 33.33 -2.49
N TYR A 525 32.14 34.04 -1.38
CA TYR A 525 30.83 34.63 -1.08
C TYR A 525 30.43 35.61 -2.18
N GLU A 526 29.28 35.38 -2.81
CA GLU A 526 28.70 36.20 -3.87
C GLU A 526 27.23 36.54 -3.55
N PRO A 527 26.97 37.53 -2.66
CA PRO A 527 25.61 37.90 -2.24
C PRO A 527 24.71 38.41 -3.36
N TRP A 528 25.25 38.62 -4.55
CA TRP A 528 24.52 39.07 -5.73
C TRP A 528 24.04 37.94 -6.63
N HIS A 529 24.61 36.72 -6.54
CA HIS A 529 24.35 35.63 -7.49
C HIS A 529 23.22 34.72 -6.98
N PHE A 530 22.06 34.81 -7.63
CA PHE A 530 20.89 34.00 -7.29
C PHE A 530 20.60 32.98 -8.38
N ARG A 531 20.39 31.73 -7.97
CA ARG A 531 20.11 30.58 -8.86
C ARG A 531 18.66 30.13 -8.69
N TYR A 532 17.90 30.10 -9.77
CA TYR A 532 16.57 29.51 -9.79
C TYR A 532 16.66 27.97 -9.76
N VAL A 533 15.98 27.38 -8.79
CA VAL A 533 15.83 25.92 -8.59
C VAL A 533 14.37 25.51 -8.43
N GLY A 534 13.43 26.47 -8.39
CA GLY A 534 12.01 26.24 -8.10
C GLY A 534 11.70 26.36 -6.61
N LYS A 535 10.47 26.80 -6.29
CA LYS A 535 10.07 27.17 -4.91
C LYS A 535 10.31 26.05 -3.90
N ALA A 536 9.87 24.83 -4.20
CA ALA A 536 10.00 23.69 -3.29
C ALA A 536 11.45 23.38 -2.92
N TYR A 537 12.35 23.30 -3.91
CA TYR A 537 13.76 22.98 -3.68
C TYR A 537 14.52 24.15 -3.05
N ALA A 538 14.18 25.39 -3.42
CA ALA A 538 14.79 26.56 -2.81
C ALA A 538 14.47 26.65 -1.31
N GLU A 539 13.24 26.32 -0.93
CA GLU A 539 12.81 26.26 0.47
C GLU A 539 13.56 25.20 1.27
N ILE A 540 13.74 24.00 0.73
CA ILE A 540 14.53 22.93 1.37
C ILE A 540 15.98 23.38 1.59
N ILE A 541 16.60 23.92 0.54
CA ILE A 541 18.01 24.37 0.58
C ILE A 541 18.18 25.50 1.60
N HIS A 542 17.26 26.47 1.61
CA HIS A 542 17.27 27.60 2.53
C HIS A 542 17.04 27.16 3.98
N ASN A 543 15.97 26.41 4.26
CA ASN A 543 15.60 26.02 5.63
C ASN A 543 16.64 25.11 6.30
N ASN A 544 17.42 24.37 5.51
CA ASN A 544 18.52 23.54 5.99
C ASN A 544 19.88 24.25 5.97
N ASN A 545 19.97 25.49 5.46
CA ASN A 545 21.21 26.26 5.35
C ASN A 545 22.34 25.51 4.63
N ILE A 546 22.00 24.90 3.50
CA ILE A 546 22.89 24.08 2.66
C ILE A 546 23.09 24.70 1.27
N THR A 547 24.09 24.25 0.54
CA THR A 547 24.28 24.59 -0.88
C THR A 547 23.56 23.61 -1.79
N LEU A 548 23.51 23.90 -3.10
CA LEU A 548 22.98 22.95 -4.09
C LEU A 548 23.81 21.66 -4.13
N GLU A 549 25.13 21.73 -3.95
CA GLU A 549 26.00 20.55 -3.82
C GLU A 549 25.64 19.68 -2.61
N GLU A 550 25.51 20.30 -1.44
CA GLU A 550 25.13 19.59 -0.20
C GLU A 550 23.71 18.99 -0.29
N TYR A 551 22.79 19.66 -1.01
CA TYR A 551 21.49 19.09 -1.34
C TYR A 551 21.63 17.80 -2.15
N PHE A 552 22.36 17.82 -3.27
CA PHE A 552 22.61 16.61 -4.07
C PHE A 552 23.39 15.51 -3.32
N GLN A 553 24.18 15.84 -2.30
CA GLN A 553 24.84 14.85 -1.44
C GLN A 553 23.90 14.22 -0.40
N SER A 554 22.79 14.89 -0.11
CA SER A 554 21.83 14.48 0.92
C SER A 554 20.62 13.73 0.34
N ILE A 555 20.39 13.82 -0.96
CA ILE A 555 19.23 13.18 -1.60
C ILE A 555 19.41 11.67 -1.81
N THR A 556 18.28 10.97 -1.87
CA THR A 556 18.15 9.61 -2.38
C THR A 556 17.42 9.69 -3.72
N GLU A 557 18.04 9.13 -4.76
CA GLU A 557 17.47 9.05 -6.12
C GLU A 557 16.34 8.03 -6.14
N ILE A 558 15.21 8.40 -6.76
CA ILE A 558 14.02 7.57 -6.96
C ILE A 558 13.55 7.57 -8.41
#